data_AF-A0A8C3E9A2-F1
#
_entry.id   AF-A0A8C3E9A2-F1
#
_cell.length_a   1.000
_cell.length_b   1.000
_cell.length_c   1.000
_cell.angle_alpha   90.00
_cell.angle_beta   90.00
_cell.angle_gamma   90.00
#
_symmetry.space_group_name_H-M   'P 1'
#
loop_
_entity.id
_entity.type
_entity.pdbx_description
1 polymer ?
#
loop_
_entity_poly.entity_id
_entity_poly.type
_entity_poly.pdbx_seq_one_letter_code
_entity_poly.pdbx_strand_id
1 'polypeptide(L)'
;MEQRRWLLLALALLLAIPVSEHFKVTSPEKVVGIVGQDTILPCTISSTKPLDNPQVHWIKITDGHTEDIYTYRHFGGEPMQKYCGRTSVPGDGFATGNVSLTLKNVQPADEGRYICSVESSVWFAENDTKLSVAGTGEVFIDVLGYQEKGLELGCRSQGWFPKPTVQWVNEDGQGLSADTEIHQDSRNLFSVWSRVTVTGEQVGKVTCQILNPLLQVEKKTTLSLSGTGEVFIEIQGPQMQGLELGCRSQGWLPKPTVQWVTEDGQGLSVDTEIHQDSRKLFSVWSRVTVTGEEMGKVTYQILNPLVQVEKKTSLSLSGDAFPRVSPGLPAFWTVFTLFLLTLAAAAAVLVYRAMLLCSTVLDKRKTEEANISQALESRLEKDLKQLSQQIQTLIQAFQNMQESTERDLLMIRTDLENKRELSKVESYKGDVTLDADTAHPRLEISADGQKVKDTGVIRQVPSNEKRFDSHLFVLAKEGYTSGKHYWEVSVGRRRSWALGIARESVTRKGPLTLCPQNGFWAIGLADGRDCWAYTDRWTRLSAYLVRKETQSVEETAAASLRPPSWTSWN
;
A
#
# COMPACT_ATOMS: atom_id res chain seq x y z
N MET A 1 -16.25 -85.66 -8.00
CA MET A 1 -15.13 -84.70 -7.85
C MET A 1 -15.45 -83.35 -8.49
N GLU A 2 -16.22 -83.30 -9.59
CA GLU A 2 -16.53 -82.06 -10.33
C GLU A 2 -17.33 -81.01 -9.57
N GLN A 3 -18.25 -81.40 -8.68
CA GLN A 3 -19.09 -80.43 -7.95
C GLN A 3 -18.26 -79.43 -7.10
N ARG A 4 -17.10 -79.87 -6.58
CA ARG A 4 -16.12 -78.98 -5.93
C ARG A 4 -15.36 -78.09 -6.93
N ARG A 5 -15.10 -78.55 -8.17
CA ARG A 5 -14.52 -77.69 -9.23
C ARG A 5 -15.48 -76.57 -9.63
N TRP A 6 -16.77 -76.85 -9.77
CA TRP A 6 -17.77 -75.83 -10.09
C TRP A 6 -17.96 -74.82 -8.95
N LEU A 7 -17.96 -75.26 -7.69
CA LEU A 7 -17.96 -74.35 -6.54
C LEU A 7 -16.70 -73.48 -6.46
N LEU A 8 -15.51 -74.04 -6.72
CA LEU A 8 -14.27 -73.27 -6.74
C LEU A 8 -14.19 -72.31 -7.94
N LEU A 9 -14.72 -72.69 -9.10
CA LEU A 9 -14.84 -71.80 -10.27
C LEU A 9 -15.83 -70.66 -10.03
N ALA A 10 -16.99 -70.93 -9.40
CA ALA A 10 -17.95 -69.90 -9.02
C ALA A 10 -17.39 -68.95 -7.95
N LEU A 11 -16.66 -69.49 -6.97
CA LEU A 11 -15.99 -68.68 -5.95
C LEU A 11 -14.86 -67.83 -6.56
N ALA A 12 -14.10 -68.38 -7.52
CA ALA A 12 -13.09 -67.63 -8.27
C ALA A 12 -13.72 -66.54 -9.16
N LEU A 13 -14.89 -66.79 -9.77
CA LEU A 13 -15.64 -65.76 -10.51
C LEU A 13 -16.17 -64.66 -9.60
N LEU A 14 -16.66 -65.00 -8.41
CA LEU A 14 -17.11 -64.03 -7.40
C LEU A 14 -15.97 -63.20 -6.81
N LEU A 15 -14.77 -63.78 -6.70
CA LEU A 15 -13.52 -63.07 -6.33
C LEU A 15 -12.90 -62.30 -7.52
N ALA A 16 -13.34 -62.56 -8.75
CA ALA A 16 -12.91 -61.87 -9.97
C ALA A 16 -13.89 -60.75 -10.40
N ILE A 17 -14.85 -60.37 -9.55
CA ILE A 17 -15.54 -59.09 -9.72
C ILE A 17 -14.48 -58.00 -9.51
N PRO A 18 -14.16 -57.16 -10.51
CA PRO A 18 -13.25 -56.05 -10.29
C PRO A 18 -13.88 -55.12 -9.26
N VAL A 19 -13.22 -54.97 -8.10
CA VAL A 19 -13.60 -53.96 -7.11
C VAL A 19 -13.32 -52.61 -7.74
N SER A 20 -14.37 -52.03 -8.33
CA SER A 20 -14.33 -50.75 -9.02
C SER A 20 -13.77 -49.67 -8.10
N GLU A 21 -12.73 -48.97 -8.57
CA GLU A 21 -12.05 -47.93 -7.81
C GLU A 21 -12.86 -46.64 -7.85
N HIS A 22 -13.86 -46.58 -6.98
CA HIS A 22 -14.67 -45.38 -6.77
C HIS A 22 -14.00 -44.47 -5.73
N PHE A 23 -13.59 -43.29 -6.17
CA PHE A 23 -13.27 -42.17 -5.28
C PHE A 23 -14.40 -41.14 -5.29
N LYS A 24 -14.50 -40.36 -4.21
CA LYS A 24 -15.46 -39.26 -4.09
C LYS A 24 -14.73 -37.92 -3.96
N VAL A 25 -15.19 -36.91 -4.69
CA VAL A 25 -14.75 -35.52 -4.56
C VAL A 25 -15.72 -34.75 -3.65
N THR A 26 -15.17 -34.00 -2.69
CA THR A 26 -15.95 -33.21 -1.74
C THR A 26 -15.48 -31.75 -1.72
N SER A 27 -16.42 -30.85 -1.96
CA SER A 27 -16.27 -29.39 -1.85
C SER A 27 -17.47 -28.81 -1.09
N PRO A 28 -17.31 -27.67 -0.40
CA PRO A 28 -18.43 -26.96 0.22
C PRO A 28 -19.27 -26.24 -0.85
N GLU A 29 -20.59 -26.18 -0.68
CA GLU A 29 -21.50 -25.53 -1.64
C GLU A 29 -21.17 -24.04 -1.90
N LYS A 30 -20.71 -23.33 -0.86
CA LYS A 30 -20.40 -21.90 -0.91
C LYS A 30 -19.09 -21.58 -0.19
N VAL A 31 -18.26 -20.75 -0.81
CA VAL A 31 -17.08 -20.12 -0.22
C VAL A 31 -17.25 -18.60 -0.30
N VAL A 32 -16.81 -17.87 0.72
CA VAL A 32 -16.75 -16.41 0.69
C VAL A 32 -15.30 -15.97 0.62
N GLY A 33 -14.94 -15.25 -0.44
CA GLY A 33 -13.60 -14.67 -0.60
C GLY A 33 -13.62 -13.17 -0.29
N ILE A 34 -12.56 -12.67 0.36
CA ILE A 34 -12.43 -11.24 0.68
C ILE A 34 -11.57 -10.55 -0.37
N VAL A 35 -12.03 -9.42 -0.91
CA VAL A 35 -11.29 -8.63 -1.91
C VAL A 35 -9.88 -8.29 -1.40
N GLY A 36 -8.87 -8.53 -2.23
CA GLY A 36 -7.47 -8.29 -1.90
C GLY A 36 -6.79 -9.40 -1.07
N GLN A 37 -7.54 -10.35 -0.52
CA GLN A 37 -7.00 -11.47 0.25
C GLN A 37 -6.88 -12.74 -0.61
N ASP A 38 -6.10 -13.71 -0.12
CA ASP A 38 -6.01 -15.04 -0.71
C ASP A 38 -7.16 -15.91 -0.17
N THR A 39 -7.81 -16.69 -1.03
CA THR A 39 -8.94 -17.57 -0.68
C THR A 39 -8.69 -18.98 -1.19
N ILE A 40 -8.99 -19.98 -0.36
CA ILE A 40 -8.88 -21.39 -0.73
C ILE A 40 -10.26 -21.88 -1.17
N LEU A 41 -10.33 -22.50 -2.35
CA LEU A 41 -11.48 -23.24 -2.84
C LEU A 41 -11.28 -24.72 -2.47
N PRO A 42 -11.98 -25.26 -1.45
CA PRO A 42 -11.66 -26.57 -0.93
C PRO A 42 -12.10 -27.68 -1.88
N CYS A 43 -11.21 -28.64 -2.14
CA CYS A 43 -11.53 -29.86 -2.86
C CYS A 43 -10.72 -31.03 -2.28
N THR A 44 -11.43 -32.04 -1.78
CA THR A 44 -10.82 -33.24 -1.19
C THR A 44 -11.26 -34.51 -1.88
N ILE A 45 -10.30 -35.41 -2.12
CA ILE A 45 -10.51 -36.72 -2.72
C ILE A 45 -10.52 -37.76 -1.61
N SER A 46 -11.64 -38.48 -1.48
CA SER A 46 -11.77 -39.63 -0.58
C SER A 46 -11.68 -40.91 -1.39
N SER A 47 -10.59 -41.67 -1.19
CA SER A 47 -10.34 -42.97 -1.83
C SER A 47 -9.78 -43.97 -0.81
N THR A 48 -10.04 -45.26 -1.01
CA THR A 48 -9.46 -46.36 -0.20
C THR A 48 -8.13 -46.87 -0.72
N LYS A 49 -7.69 -46.41 -1.91
CA LYS A 49 -6.44 -46.76 -2.56
C LYS A 49 -5.80 -45.52 -3.23
N PRO A 50 -4.48 -45.53 -3.48
CA PRO A 50 -3.84 -44.55 -4.36
C PRO A 50 -4.50 -44.57 -5.75
N LEU A 51 -4.67 -43.39 -6.35
CA LEU A 51 -5.26 -43.24 -7.68
C LEU A 51 -4.23 -43.56 -8.75
N ASP A 52 -4.64 -44.27 -9.81
CA ASP A 52 -3.81 -44.44 -11.00
C ASP A 52 -3.87 -43.20 -11.91
N ASN A 53 -2.68 -42.68 -12.25
CA ASN A 53 -2.45 -41.49 -13.08
C ASN A 53 -3.45 -40.31 -12.87
N PRO A 54 -3.60 -39.79 -11.64
CA PRO A 54 -4.64 -38.82 -11.33
C PRO A 54 -4.36 -37.44 -11.94
N GLN A 55 -5.43 -36.79 -12.39
CA GLN A 55 -5.43 -35.41 -12.89
C GLN A 55 -6.56 -34.61 -12.23
N VAL A 56 -6.34 -33.32 -11.97
CA VAL A 56 -7.36 -32.40 -11.48
C VAL A 56 -7.46 -31.20 -12.40
N HIS A 57 -8.68 -30.90 -12.83
CA HIS A 57 -9.02 -29.72 -13.60
C HIS A 57 -9.89 -28.80 -12.75
N TRP A 58 -9.42 -27.57 -12.56
CA TRP A 58 -10.21 -26.49 -11.96
C TRP A 58 -10.76 -25.60 -13.06
N ILE A 59 -12.08 -25.47 -13.08
CA ILE A 59 -12.84 -24.82 -14.14
C ILE A 59 -13.78 -23.78 -13.51
N LYS A 60 -13.85 -22.57 -14.09
CA LYS A 60 -14.83 -21.55 -13.70
C LYS A 60 -16.02 -21.60 -14.65
N ILE A 61 -17.23 -21.50 -14.10
CA ILE A 61 -18.45 -21.26 -14.86
C ILE A 61 -19.03 -19.90 -14.42
N THR A 62 -19.24 -19.01 -15.39
CA THR A 62 -19.88 -17.69 -15.21
C THR A 62 -20.78 -17.44 -16.41
N ASP A 63 -22.07 -17.22 -16.19
CA ASP A 63 -23.06 -16.88 -17.24
C ASP A 63 -22.99 -17.77 -18.49
N GLY A 64 -22.91 -19.09 -18.28
CA GLY A 64 -22.82 -20.09 -19.36
C GLY A 64 -21.46 -20.20 -20.06
N HIS A 65 -20.49 -19.37 -19.69
CA HIS A 65 -19.11 -19.43 -20.19
C HIS A 65 -18.25 -20.26 -19.24
N THR A 66 -17.41 -21.11 -19.83
CA THR A 66 -16.49 -22.01 -19.14
C THR A 66 -15.05 -21.52 -19.33
N GLU A 67 -14.32 -21.28 -18.25
CA GLU A 67 -12.92 -20.86 -18.27
C GLU A 67 -12.04 -21.90 -17.55
N ASP A 68 -11.01 -22.42 -18.22
CA ASP A 68 -9.98 -23.23 -17.57
C ASP A 68 -9.11 -22.37 -16.65
N ILE A 69 -8.92 -22.82 -15.40
CA ILE A 69 -8.19 -22.08 -14.38
C ILE A 69 -6.82 -22.70 -14.15
N TYR A 70 -6.80 -23.99 -13.83
CA TYR A 70 -5.61 -24.71 -13.38
C TYR A 70 -5.75 -26.20 -13.69
N THR A 71 -4.71 -26.79 -14.26
CA THR A 71 -4.59 -28.25 -14.44
C THR A 71 -3.47 -28.76 -13.54
N TYR A 72 -3.77 -29.74 -12.68
CA TYR A 72 -2.80 -30.39 -11.80
C TYR A 72 -2.60 -31.84 -12.23
N ARG A 73 -1.35 -32.23 -12.49
CA ARG A 73 -0.92 -33.58 -12.89
C ARG A 73 0.21 -34.06 -12.02
N HIS A 74 0.55 -35.35 -12.15
CA HIS A 74 1.59 -35.99 -11.34
C HIS A 74 2.97 -35.28 -11.39
N PHE A 75 3.31 -34.62 -12.50
CA PHE A 75 4.59 -33.93 -12.71
C PHE A 75 4.55 -32.40 -12.46
N GLY A 76 3.43 -31.84 -11.99
CA GLY A 76 3.29 -30.42 -11.71
C GLY A 76 1.92 -29.84 -12.09
N GLY A 77 1.75 -28.54 -11.87
CA GLY A 77 0.52 -27.81 -12.20
C GLY A 77 0.73 -26.67 -13.19
N GLU A 78 -0.21 -26.54 -14.12
CA GLU A 78 -0.21 -25.56 -15.21
C GLU A 78 -1.39 -24.58 -15.01
N PRO A 79 -1.12 -23.32 -14.59
CA PRO A 79 -2.15 -22.28 -14.52
C PRO A 79 -2.42 -21.68 -15.89
N MET A 80 -3.69 -21.39 -16.19
CA MET A 80 -4.06 -20.74 -17.46
C MET A 80 -3.63 -19.25 -17.48
N GLN A 81 -3.50 -18.65 -18.65
CA GLN A 81 -2.86 -17.33 -18.84
C GLN A 81 -3.45 -16.19 -17.97
N LYS A 82 -4.77 -16.19 -17.72
CA LYS A 82 -5.49 -15.24 -16.84
C LYS A 82 -5.19 -15.43 -15.34
N TYR A 83 -4.82 -16.64 -14.94
CA TYR A 83 -4.63 -17.09 -13.55
C TYR A 83 -3.16 -17.34 -13.19
N CYS A 84 -2.23 -17.22 -14.15
CA CYS A 84 -0.80 -17.38 -13.94
C CYS A 84 -0.28 -16.48 -12.80
N GLY A 85 0.36 -17.09 -11.79
CA GLY A 85 0.85 -16.41 -10.58
C GLY A 85 -0.21 -16.10 -9.53
N ARG A 86 -1.51 -16.21 -9.86
CA ARG A 86 -2.63 -16.06 -8.92
C ARG A 86 -3.13 -17.38 -8.34
N THR A 87 -2.78 -18.53 -8.92
CA THR A 87 -3.31 -19.84 -8.49
C THR A 87 -2.22 -20.83 -8.10
N SER A 88 -2.48 -21.63 -7.07
CA SER A 88 -1.61 -22.73 -6.62
C SER A 88 -2.39 -23.86 -5.95
N VAL A 89 -1.92 -25.10 -6.10
CA VAL A 89 -2.44 -26.33 -5.46
C VAL A 89 -1.32 -26.98 -4.63
N PRO A 90 -1.59 -27.68 -3.51
CA PRO A 90 -0.56 -28.37 -2.72
C PRO A 90 0.21 -29.43 -3.53
N GLY A 91 1.54 -29.39 -3.47
CA GLY A 91 2.42 -30.31 -4.22
C GLY A 91 2.37 -31.77 -3.75
N ASP A 92 1.85 -32.02 -2.56
CA ASP A 92 1.56 -33.34 -1.99
C ASP A 92 0.07 -33.73 -2.11
N GLY A 93 -0.73 -32.92 -2.82
CA GLY A 93 -2.19 -33.01 -2.82
C GLY A 93 -2.78 -34.36 -3.26
N PHE A 94 -2.11 -35.11 -4.14
CA PHE A 94 -2.54 -36.46 -4.52
C PHE A 94 -2.25 -37.51 -3.44
N ALA A 95 -1.21 -37.32 -2.62
CA ALA A 95 -0.85 -38.22 -1.53
C ALA A 95 -1.70 -37.95 -0.28
N THR A 96 -2.06 -36.68 -0.03
CA THR A 96 -2.92 -36.27 1.10
C THR A 96 -4.41 -36.29 0.77
N GLY A 97 -4.77 -36.37 -0.51
CA GLY A 97 -6.14 -36.19 -1.00
C GLY A 97 -6.62 -34.73 -1.00
N ASN A 98 -5.76 -33.75 -0.69
CA ASN A 98 -6.11 -32.33 -0.69
C ASN A 98 -5.67 -31.64 -1.99
N VAL A 99 -6.60 -31.43 -2.92
CA VAL A 99 -6.36 -30.79 -4.23
C VAL A 99 -7.03 -29.41 -4.34
N SER A 100 -7.22 -28.77 -3.19
CA SER A 100 -7.81 -27.43 -3.06
C SER A 100 -7.01 -26.37 -3.81
N LEU A 101 -7.71 -25.44 -4.48
CA LEU A 101 -7.10 -24.34 -5.22
C LEU A 101 -7.00 -23.09 -4.35
N THR A 102 -5.80 -22.61 -4.09
CA THR A 102 -5.59 -21.26 -3.54
C THR A 102 -5.65 -20.25 -4.68
N LEU A 103 -6.61 -19.32 -4.62
CA LEU A 103 -6.74 -18.16 -5.49
C LEU A 103 -6.27 -16.91 -4.74
N LYS A 104 -5.25 -16.24 -5.29
CA LYS A 104 -4.58 -15.11 -4.65
C LYS A 104 -5.10 -13.76 -5.09
N ASN A 105 -5.11 -12.80 -4.15
CA ASN A 105 -5.58 -11.43 -4.34
C ASN A 105 -6.96 -11.42 -5.05
N VAL A 106 -7.99 -11.91 -4.36
CA VAL A 106 -9.35 -12.08 -4.91
C VAL A 106 -9.93 -10.73 -5.36
N GLN A 107 -10.62 -10.74 -6.49
CA GLN A 107 -11.25 -9.58 -7.13
C GLN A 107 -12.74 -9.86 -7.37
N PRO A 108 -13.60 -8.83 -7.49
CA PRO A 108 -15.01 -9.02 -7.81
C PRO A 108 -15.27 -9.85 -9.08
N ALA A 109 -14.39 -9.76 -10.09
CA ALA A 109 -14.47 -10.56 -11.32
C ALA A 109 -14.19 -12.06 -11.14
N ASP A 110 -13.67 -12.48 -9.97
CA ASP A 110 -13.51 -13.89 -9.64
C ASP A 110 -14.82 -14.50 -9.10
N GLU A 111 -15.88 -13.73 -8.81
CA GLU A 111 -17.18 -14.29 -8.40
C GLU A 111 -17.73 -15.26 -9.48
N GLY A 112 -18.21 -16.43 -9.06
CA GLY A 112 -18.73 -17.46 -9.97
C GLY A 112 -18.82 -18.84 -9.35
N ARG A 113 -19.18 -19.84 -10.17
CA ARG A 113 -19.16 -21.25 -9.79
C ARG A 113 -17.84 -21.86 -10.24
N TYR A 114 -17.23 -22.66 -9.38
CA TYR A 114 -15.95 -23.33 -9.62
C TYR A 114 -16.15 -24.83 -9.50
N ILE A 115 -15.73 -25.59 -10.50
CA ILE A 115 -15.78 -27.05 -10.51
C ILE A 115 -14.38 -27.59 -10.27
N CYS A 116 -14.26 -28.51 -9.31
CA CYS A 116 -13.10 -29.37 -9.14
C CYS A 116 -13.42 -30.72 -9.78
N SER A 117 -12.86 -30.95 -10.96
CA SER A 117 -13.00 -32.19 -11.73
C SER A 117 -11.77 -33.06 -11.50
N VAL A 118 -11.95 -34.29 -11.01
CA VAL A 118 -10.86 -35.24 -10.74
C VAL A 118 -11.05 -36.50 -11.58
N GLU A 119 -10.02 -36.86 -12.32
CA GLU A 119 -10.01 -37.99 -13.25
C GLU A 119 -8.85 -38.95 -12.92
N SER A 120 -9.10 -40.25 -13.02
CA SER A 120 -8.09 -41.33 -13.03
C SER A 120 -8.25 -42.17 -14.30
N SER A 121 -7.35 -43.13 -14.53
CA SER A 121 -7.42 -44.05 -15.68
C SER A 121 -8.75 -44.82 -15.85
N VAL A 122 -9.59 -44.89 -14.80
CA VAL A 122 -10.80 -45.73 -14.77
C VAL A 122 -12.03 -45.06 -14.13
N TRP A 123 -11.90 -43.90 -13.49
CA TRP A 123 -13.00 -43.24 -12.78
C TRP A 123 -12.90 -41.72 -12.85
N PHE A 124 -14.06 -41.07 -12.82
CA PHE A 124 -14.21 -39.63 -12.84
C PHE A 124 -15.18 -39.21 -11.72
N ALA A 125 -14.84 -38.15 -10.99
CA ALA A 125 -15.78 -37.48 -10.11
C ALA A 125 -15.49 -35.98 -10.04
N GLU A 126 -16.56 -35.20 -9.96
CA GLU A 126 -16.49 -33.75 -9.83
C GLU A 126 -17.32 -33.24 -8.65
N ASN A 127 -17.06 -32.01 -8.22
CA ASN A 127 -17.90 -31.28 -7.29
C ASN A 127 -17.78 -29.78 -7.54
N ASP A 128 -18.84 -29.02 -7.29
CA ASP A 128 -18.88 -27.57 -7.51
C ASP A 128 -18.96 -26.76 -6.20
N THR A 129 -18.40 -25.55 -6.25
CA THR A 129 -18.48 -24.57 -5.16
C THR A 129 -18.75 -23.19 -5.73
N LYS A 130 -19.66 -22.43 -5.11
CA LYS A 130 -19.90 -21.02 -5.46
C LYS A 130 -18.99 -20.12 -4.65
N LEU A 131 -17.99 -19.51 -5.30
CA LEU A 131 -17.24 -18.40 -4.74
C LEU A 131 -18.12 -17.14 -4.81
N SER A 132 -18.48 -16.60 -3.66
CA SER A 132 -19.11 -15.27 -3.53
C SER A 132 -18.07 -14.30 -2.98
N VAL A 133 -17.94 -13.11 -3.56
CA VAL A 133 -16.88 -12.16 -3.19
C VAL A 133 -17.44 -11.06 -2.28
N ALA A 134 -16.69 -10.69 -1.24
CA ALA A 134 -17.03 -9.60 -0.34
C ALA A 134 -15.89 -8.58 -0.18
N GLY A 135 -16.24 -7.30 -0.16
CA GLY A 135 -15.35 -6.19 0.19
C GLY A 135 -16.03 -5.27 1.21
N THR A 136 -15.26 -4.75 2.16
CA THR A 136 -15.71 -3.75 3.13
C THR A 136 -14.73 -2.58 3.14
N GLY A 137 -15.26 -1.39 3.38
CA GLY A 137 -14.50 -0.15 3.50
C GLY A 137 -14.53 0.41 4.91
N GLU A 138 -13.55 1.25 5.25
CA GLU A 138 -13.66 2.11 6.43
C GLU A 138 -14.59 3.30 6.14
N VAL A 139 -15.35 3.72 7.15
CA VAL A 139 -16.41 4.72 7.04
C VAL A 139 -15.95 6.02 7.66
N PHE A 140 -16.06 7.13 6.93
CA PHE A 140 -15.67 8.46 7.41
C PHE A 140 -16.85 9.41 7.34
N ILE A 141 -17.02 10.23 8.38
CA ILE A 141 -17.98 11.35 8.39
C ILE A 141 -17.19 12.64 8.27
N ASP A 142 -17.55 13.47 7.29
CA ASP A 142 -17.02 14.81 7.08
C ASP A 142 -18.11 15.85 7.35
N VAL A 143 -17.80 16.93 8.08
CA VAL A 143 -18.73 18.06 8.27
C VAL A 143 -18.70 18.94 7.03
N LEU A 144 -19.80 19.04 6.28
CA LEU A 144 -19.86 19.80 5.03
C LEU A 144 -20.02 21.29 5.30
N GLY A 145 -21.01 21.66 6.12
CA GLY A 145 -21.24 23.04 6.52
C GLY A 145 -22.59 23.19 7.23
N TYR A 146 -22.94 24.43 7.59
CA TYR A 146 -24.27 24.75 8.10
C TYR A 146 -25.07 25.48 7.01
N GLN A 147 -26.28 25.00 6.78
CA GLN A 147 -27.26 25.48 5.81
C GLN A 147 -28.45 26.08 6.58
N GLU A 148 -29.33 26.84 5.91
CA GLU A 148 -30.55 27.39 6.53
C GLU A 148 -31.45 26.33 7.21
N LYS A 149 -31.35 25.07 6.77
CA LYS A 149 -32.16 23.93 7.27
C LYS A 149 -31.47 23.09 8.34
N GLY A 150 -30.21 23.35 8.69
CA GLY A 150 -29.46 22.57 9.69
C GLY A 150 -27.99 22.33 9.31
N LEU A 151 -27.33 21.46 10.07
CA LEU A 151 -25.94 21.07 9.83
C LEU A 151 -25.88 19.93 8.80
N GLU A 152 -25.17 20.13 7.69
CA GLU A 152 -24.99 19.13 6.63
C GLU A 152 -23.73 18.29 6.89
N LEU A 153 -23.92 16.96 6.92
CA LEU A 153 -22.87 15.97 7.13
C LEU A 153 -22.77 15.06 5.89
N GLY A 154 -21.54 14.73 5.50
CA GLY A 154 -21.24 13.76 4.44
C GLY A 154 -20.66 12.49 5.05
N CYS A 155 -21.03 11.33 4.50
CA CYS A 155 -20.45 10.04 4.83
C CYS A 155 -19.83 9.45 3.57
N ARG A 156 -18.53 9.17 3.61
CA ARG A 156 -17.77 8.55 2.52
C ARG A 156 -17.19 7.21 2.93
N SER A 157 -17.22 6.26 2.00
CA SER A 157 -16.54 4.97 2.14
C SER A 157 -16.29 4.33 0.77
N GLN A 158 -15.27 3.48 0.65
CA GLN A 158 -14.82 2.90 -0.62
C GLN A 158 -14.38 1.44 -0.44
N GLY A 159 -14.44 0.65 -1.51
CA GLY A 159 -13.98 -0.75 -1.50
C GLY A 159 -15.06 -1.78 -1.16
N TRP A 160 -16.34 -1.41 -1.26
CA TRP A 160 -17.46 -2.30 -0.95
C TRP A 160 -17.76 -3.26 -2.09
N PHE A 161 -18.05 -4.52 -1.76
CA PHE A 161 -18.63 -5.49 -2.69
C PHE A 161 -19.42 -6.57 -1.93
N PRO A 162 -20.61 -7.01 -2.40
CA PRO A 162 -21.43 -6.40 -3.46
C PRO A 162 -21.95 -5.01 -3.03
N LYS A 163 -22.88 -4.42 -3.79
CA LYS A 163 -23.44 -3.09 -3.50
C LYS A 163 -23.93 -3.00 -2.04
N PRO A 164 -23.42 -2.06 -1.22
CA PRO A 164 -23.76 -1.99 0.19
C PRO A 164 -25.09 -1.26 0.42
N THR A 165 -25.65 -1.43 1.63
CA THR A 165 -26.77 -0.63 2.14
C THR A 165 -26.25 0.42 3.10
N VAL A 166 -26.74 1.66 3.00
CA VAL A 166 -26.31 2.81 3.82
C VAL A 166 -27.50 3.30 4.63
N GLN A 167 -27.27 3.59 5.91
CA GLN A 167 -28.27 4.15 6.80
C GLN A 167 -27.61 5.20 7.71
N TRP A 168 -28.34 6.27 8.00
CA TRP A 168 -27.99 7.21 9.05
C TRP A 168 -28.94 7.04 10.23
N VAL A 169 -28.41 7.07 11.44
CA VAL A 169 -29.20 7.01 12.68
C VAL A 169 -28.76 8.09 13.67
N ASN A 170 -29.72 8.63 14.43
CA ASN A 170 -29.44 9.53 15.55
C ASN A 170 -29.13 8.74 16.84
N GLU A 171 -28.99 9.43 17.98
CA GLU A 171 -28.66 8.82 19.27
C GLU A 171 -29.77 7.90 19.80
N ASP A 172 -31.03 8.16 19.46
CA ASP A 172 -32.20 7.32 19.78
C ASP A 172 -32.36 6.12 18.84
N GLY A 173 -31.50 5.98 17.83
CA GLY A 173 -31.59 4.93 16.81
C GLY A 173 -32.65 5.17 15.73
N GLN A 174 -33.27 6.36 15.67
CA GLN A 174 -34.18 6.74 14.61
C GLN A 174 -33.42 6.98 13.30
N GLY A 175 -33.97 6.48 12.19
CA GLY A 175 -33.40 6.66 10.85
C GLY A 175 -33.53 8.08 10.34
N LEU A 176 -32.44 8.66 9.85
CA LEU A 176 -32.42 9.99 9.23
C LEU A 176 -32.56 9.89 7.71
N SER A 177 -33.33 10.80 7.11
CA SER A 177 -33.48 10.89 5.65
C SER A 177 -32.22 11.49 5.02
N ALA A 178 -31.52 10.70 4.21
CA ALA A 178 -30.25 11.08 3.60
C ALA A 178 -30.26 10.88 2.08
N ASP A 179 -29.69 11.82 1.35
CA ASP A 179 -29.43 11.72 -0.08
C ASP A 179 -28.18 10.86 -0.30
N THR A 180 -28.28 9.77 -1.06
CA THR A 180 -27.23 8.74 -1.12
C THR A 180 -26.87 8.33 -2.54
N GLU A 181 -25.64 8.69 -2.91
CA GLU A 181 -25.00 8.37 -4.18
C GLU A 181 -24.08 7.15 -3.99
N ILE A 182 -24.20 6.14 -4.87
CA ILE A 182 -23.34 4.95 -4.84
C ILE A 182 -22.81 4.71 -6.25
N HIS A 183 -21.50 4.83 -6.41
CA HIS A 183 -20.79 4.66 -7.68
C HIS A 183 -19.98 3.37 -7.69
N GLN A 184 -19.82 2.78 -8.88
CA GLN A 184 -19.02 1.56 -9.10
C GLN A 184 -17.78 1.93 -9.92
N ASP A 185 -16.60 1.47 -9.48
CA ASP A 185 -15.34 1.71 -10.19
C ASP A 185 -15.08 0.67 -11.30
N SER A 186 -14.00 0.86 -12.07
CA SER A 186 -13.60 -0.06 -13.15
C SER A 186 -13.14 -1.45 -12.69
N ARG A 187 -13.00 -1.66 -11.37
CA ARG A 187 -12.71 -2.97 -10.74
C ARG A 187 -13.97 -3.59 -10.14
N ASN A 188 -15.14 -3.00 -10.41
CA ASN A 188 -16.45 -3.35 -9.87
C ASN A 188 -16.61 -3.14 -8.36
N LEU A 189 -15.78 -2.30 -7.73
CA LEU A 189 -15.91 -1.95 -6.31
C LEU A 189 -16.83 -0.73 -6.14
N PHE A 190 -17.67 -0.77 -5.12
CA PHE A 190 -18.59 0.30 -4.80
C PHE A 190 -17.97 1.33 -3.85
N SER A 191 -18.24 2.60 -4.15
CA SER A 191 -17.94 3.77 -3.33
C SER A 191 -19.23 4.48 -2.97
N VAL A 192 -19.37 4.85 -1.70
CA VAL A 192 -20.54 5.49 -1.10
C VAL A 192 -20.22 6.95 -0.84
N TRP A 193 -21.16 7.83 -1.22
CA TRP A 193 -21.25 9.21 -0.79
C TRP A 193 -22.68 9.50 -0.34
N SER A 194 -22.90 9.77 0.94
CA SER A 194 -24.23 10.01 1.49
C SER A 194 -24.26 11.33 2.27
N ARG A 195 -25.29 12.14 2.08
CA ARG A 195 -25.46 13.47 2.68
C ARG A 195 -26.72 13.50 3.54
N VAL A 196 -26.61 14.00 4.76
CA VAL A 196 -27.73 14.17 5.70
C VAL A 196 -27.72 15.57 6.29
N THR A 197 -28.89 16.14 6.53
CA THR A 197 -29.05 17.42 7.25
C THR A 197 -29.59 17.13 8.64
N VAL A 198 -28.86 17.57 9.67
CA VAL A 198 -29.18 17.35 11.09
C VAL A 198 -29.74 18.65 11.69
N THR A 199 -30.90 18.57 12.32
CA THR A 199 -31.58 19.70 12.97
C THR A 199 -31.29 19.78 14.48
N GLY A 200 -31.71 20.86 15.14
CA GLY A 200 -31.44 21.08 16.56
C GLY A 200 -32.04 20.04 17.51
N GLU A 201 -33.16 19.43 17.13
CA GLU A 201 -33.83 18.35 17.87
C GLU A 201 -33.04 17.03 17.83
N GLN A 202 -32.06 16.92 16.92
CA GLN A 202 -31.25 15.72 16.67
C GLN A 202 -29.80 15.88 17.14
N VAL A 203 -29.54 16.87 18.00
CA VAL A 203 -28.19 17.13 18.54
C VAL A 203 -27.83 16.07 19.58
N GLY A 204 -26.67 15.44 19.37
CA GLY A 204 -26.18 14.32 20.15
C GLY A 204 -25.18 13.54 19.32
N LYS A 205 -25.30 12.21 19.32
CA LYS A 205 -24.55 11.31 18.44
C LYS A 205 -25.27 11.05 17.12
N VAL A 206 -24.58 11.25 16.00
CA VAL A 206 -25.06 10.89 14.65
C VAL A 206 -24.15 9.83 14.07
N THR A 207 -24.73 8.72 13.60
CA THR A 207 -23.97 7.56 13.10
C THR A 207 -24.31 7.28 11.65
N CYS A 208 -23.29 7.22 10.79
CA CYS A 208 -23.41 6.62 9.46
C CYS A 208 -23.02 5.15 9.57
N GLN A 209 -23.91 4.23 9.19
CA GLN A 209 -23.69 2.79 9.20
C GLN A 209 -23.88 2.21 7.80
N ILE A 210 -22.93 1.38 7.37
CA ILE A 210 -22.88 0.75 6.05
C ILE A 210 -22.81 -0.76 6.24
N LEU A 211 -23.80 -1.46 5.70
CA LEU A 211 -23.96 -2.91 5.81
C LEU A 211 -23.48 -3.61 4.53
N ASN A 212 -22.59 -4.60 4.68
CA ASN A 212 -22.30 -5.56 3.63
C ASN A 212 -23.36 -6.68 3.66
N PRO A 213 -24.21 -6.83 2.62
CA PRO A 213 -25.32 -7.79 2.64
C PRO A 213 -24.88 -9.26 2.45
N LEU A 214 -23.64 -9.51 2.01
CA LEU A 214 -23.11 -10.88 1.88
C LEU A 214 -22.47 -11.35 3.20
N LEU A 215 -21.71 -10.48 3.87
CA LEU A 215 -21.07 -10.80 5.15
C LEU A 215 -22.01 -10.62 6.36
N GLN A 216 -23.10 -9.87 6.21
CA GLN A 216 -23.94 -9.40 7.33
C GLN A 216 -23.12 -8.62 8.39
N VAL A 217 -22.07 -7.92 7.93
CA VAL A 217 -21.19 -7.09 8.75
C VAL A 217 -21.46 -5.61 8.46
N GLU A 218 -21.68 -4.87 9.54
CA GLU A 218 -21.88 -3.42 9.54
C GLU A 218 -20.55 -2.72 9.91
N LYS A 219 -20.14 -1.73 9.12
CA LYS A 219 -19.12 -0.75 9.50
C LYS A 219 -19.83 0.57 9.78
N LYS A 220 -19.45 1.25 10.87
CA LYS A 220 -20.04 2.53 11.22
C LYS A 220 -19.08 3.47 11.89
N THR A 221 -19.37 4.75 11.73
CA THR A 221 -18.66 5.85 12.37
C THR A 221 -19.68 6.79 12.98
N THR A 222 -19.41 7.22 14.21
CA THR A 222 -20.29 8.09 15.00
C THR A 222 -19.60 9.43 15.23
N LEU A 223 -20.31 10.52 14.91
CA LEU A 223 -19.91 11.89 15.19
C LEU A 223 -20.73 12.42 16.37
N SER A 224 -20.05 12.91 17.41
CA SER A 224 -20.69 13.61 18.54
C SER A 224 -20.77 15.11 18.24
N LEU A 225 -21.98 15.66 18.20
CA LEU A 225 -22.23 17.08 17.95
C LEU A 225 -22.32 17.85 19.29
N SER A 226 -21.20 18.38 19.76
CA SER A 226 -21.15 19.28 20.94
C SER A 226 -20.90 20.73 20.50
N GLY A 227 -21.94 21.55 20.46
CA GLY A 227 -21.88 22.88 19.82
C GLY A 227 -21.38 24.05 20.68
N THR A 228 -21.05 23.86 21.97
CA THR A 228 -20.79 24.99 22.89
C THR A 228 -19.32 25.22 23.18
N GLY A 229 -18.81 26.40 22.84
CA GLY A 229 -17.47 26.84 23.22
C GLY A 229 -17.33 27.31 24.67
N GLU A 230 -16.11 27.59 25.11
CA GLU A 230 -15.84 28.26 26.39
C GLU A 230 -15.88 29.78 26.24
N VAL A 231 -16.29 30.51 27.28
CA VAL A 231 -16.55 31.96 27.24
C VAL A 231 -15.76 32.65 28.34
N PHE A 232 -14.96 33.64 27.97
CA PHE A 232 -14.13 34.42 28.89
C PHE A 232 -14.40 35.92 28.69
N ILE A 233 -14.81 36.62 29.74
CA ILE A 233 -14.85 38.10 29.76
C ILE A 233 -13.53 38.63 30.33
N GLU A 234 -13.04 39.71 29.74
CA GLU A 234 -11.90 40.49 30.19
C GLU A 234 -12.25 41.99 30.23
N ILE A 235 -11.56 42.75 31.07
CA ILE A 235 -11.70 44.20 31.18
C ILE A 235 -10.50 44.81 30.46
N GLN A 236 -10.74 45.60 29.40
CA GLN A 236 -9.67 46.11 28.54
C GLN A 236 -9.15 47.48 29.00
N GLY A 237 -9.99 48.29 29.64
CA GLY A 237 -9.55 49.49 30.37
C GLY A 237 -10.51 50.68 30.26
N PRO A 238 -10.16 51.82 30.89
CA PRO A 238 -10.93 53.05 30.79
C PRO A 238 -10.62 53.80 29.49
N GLN A 239 -11.62 53.96 28.63
CA GLN A 239 -11.62 54.82 27.45
C GLN A 239 -12.09 56.24 27.81
N MET A 240 -11.93 57.22 26.91
CA MET A 240 -12.34 58.62 27.15
C MET A 240 -13.85 58.82 27.43
N GLN A 241 -14.69 57.80 27.22
CA GLN A 241 -16.15 57.89 27.35
C GLN A 241 -16.77 56.78 28.23
N GLY A 242 -15.99 55.82 28.74
CA GLY A 242 -16.53 54.66 29.46
C GLY A 242 -15.49 53.57 29.74
N LEU A 243 -15.95 52.41 30.22
CA LEU A 243 -15.14 51.21 30.45
C LEU A 243 -15.30 50.25 29.26
N GLU A 244 -14.20 49.85 28.62
CA GLU A 244 -14.22 48.85 27.54
C GLU A 244 -14.13 47.43 28.11
N LEU A 245 -15.11 46.60 27.73
CA LEU A 245 -15.19 45.17 28.07
C LEU A 245 -14.98 44.33 26.81
N GLY A 246 -14.10 43.33 26.92
CA GLY A 246 -13.88 42.32 25.89
C GLY A 246 -14.47 40.97 26.27
N CYS A 247 -14.90 40.19 25.29
CA CYS A 247 -15.24 38.78 25.48
C CYS A 247 -14.65 37.92 24.36
N ARG A 248 -13.99 36.83 24.75
CA ARG A 248 -13.43 35.82 23.86
C ARG A 248 -14.18 34.51 24.01
N SER A 249 -14.45 33.86 22.89
CA SER A 249 -15.02 32.52 22.89
C SER A 249 -14.56 31.70 21.69
N GLN A 250 -14.38 30.39 21.85
CA GLN A 250 -13.80 29.51 20.82
C GLN A 250 -14.49 28.14 20.79
N GLY A 251 -14.55 27.52 19.61
CA GLY A 251 -15.04 26.14 19.45
C GLY A 251 -16.52 26.01 19.11
N TRP A 252 -17.14 27.03 18.50
CA TRP A 252 -18.55 27.01 18.14
C TRP A 252 -18.80 26.37 16.78
N LEU A 253 -19.89 25.61 16.67
CA LEU A 253 -20.44 25.12 15.40
C LEU A 253 -21.96 25.04 15.53
N PRO A 254 -22.75 25.69 14.65
CA PRO A 254 -22.36 26.58 13.54
C PRO A 254 -21.93 27.98 14.03
N LYS A 255 -21.95 28.98 13.15
CA LYS A 255 -21.67 30.38 13.50
C LYS A 255 -22.62 30.82 14.64
N PRO A 256 -22.10 31.23 15.81
CA PRO A 256 -22.95 31.63 16.93
C PRO A 256 -23.50 33.05 16.74
N THR A 257 -24.60 33.35 17.43
CA THR A 257 -25.14 34.71 17.55
C THR A 257 -24.74 35.29 18.90
N VAL A 258 -24.42 36.58 18.94
CA VAL A 258 -23.79 37.25 20.09
C VAL A 258 -24.55 38.53 20.42
N GLN A 259 -24.84 38.76 21.70
CA GLN A 259 -25.46 39.99 22.18
C GLN A 259 -24.94 40.35 23.57
N TRP A 260 -24.82 41.65 23.84
CA TRP A 260 -24.57 42.20 25.17
C TRP A 260 -25.84 42.87 25.67
N VAL A 261 -26.25 42.55 26.90
CA VAL A 261 -27.44 43.13 27.53
C VAL A 261 -27.11 43.70 28.91
N THR A 262 -27.75 44.83 29.24
CA THR A 262 -27.74 45.42 30.59
C THR A 262 -28.69 44.68 31.54
N GLU A 263 -28.71 45.07 32.80
CA GLU A 263 -29.59 44.52 33.84
C GLU A 263 -31.08 44.75 33.52
N ASP A 264 -31.40 45.88 32.88
CA ASP A 264 -32.75 46.21 32.38
C ASP A 264 -33.11 45.52 31.05
N GLY A 265 -32.21 44.67 30.52
CA GLY A 265 -32.42 43.93 29.26
C GLY A 265 -32.22 44.76 27.98
N GLN A 266 -31.65 45.96 28.08
CA GLN A 266 -31.38 46.82 26.92
C GLN A 266 -30.13 46.32 26.18
N GLY A 267 -30.23 46.20 24.85
CA GLY A 267 -29.13 45.76 23.99
C GLY A 267 -28.11 46.87 23.75
N LEU A 268 -26.82 46.56 23.93
CA LEU A 268 -25.73 47.51 23.76
C LEU A 268 -25.18 47.53 22.32
N SER A 269 -24.50 48.62 21.94
CA SER A 269 -23.80 48.71 20.66
C SER A 269 -22.51 47.90 20.72
N VAL A 270 -22.39 46.86 19.87
CA VAL A 270 -21.31 45.88 19.94
C VAL A 270 -20.43 45.94 18.69
N ASP A 271 -19.11 45.93 18.89
CA ASP A 271 -18.15 45.57 17.83
C ASP A 271 -17.80 44.08 17.98
N THR A 272 -17.94 43.26 16.93
CA THR A 272 -17.75 41.81 17.03
C THR A 272 -17.09 41.21 15.79
N GLU A 273 -15.94 40.60 16.02
CA GLU A 273 -15.12 39.89 15.05
C GLU A 273 -15.36 38.38 15.19
N ILE A 274 -15.68 37.69 14.09
CA ILE A 274 -15.92 36.23 14.09
C ILE A 274 -15.06 35.59 13.00
N HIS A 275 -14.16 34.71 13.41
CA HIS A 275 -13.26 33.96 12.53
C HIS A 275 -13.60 32.47 12.53
N GLN A 276 -13.41 31.80 11.40
CA GLN A 276 -13.53 30.35 11.28
C GLN A 276 -12.15 29.73 11.10
N ASP A 277 -11.84 28.67 11.83
CA ASP A 277 -10.57 27.95 11.72
C ASP A 277 -10.58 26.87 10.62
N SER A 278 -9.42 26.26 10.37
CA SER A 278 -9.27 25.17 9.39
C SER A 278 -10.05 23.89 9.73
N ARG A 279 -10.56 23.77 10.96
CA ARG A 279 -11.44 22.68 11.43
C ARG A 279 -12.93 23.05 11.32
N LYS A 280 -13.25 24.17 10.65
CA LYS A 280 -14.59 24.76 10.48
C LYS A 280 -15.24 25.27 11.78
N LEU A 281 -14.48 25.40 12.87
CA LEU A 281 -14.98 25.91 14.15
C LEU A 281 -14.89 27.44 14.20
N PHE A 282 -15.89 28.08 14.79
CA PHE A 282 -15.95 29.53 14.94
C PHE A 282 -15.33 29.97 16.27
N SER A 283 -14.54 31.04 16.19
CA SER A 283 -14.04 31.83 17.31
C SER A 283 -14.62 33.24 17.24
N VAL A 284 -15.01 33.78 18.39
CA VAL A 284 -15.66 35.07 18.57
C VAL A 284 -14.79 35.95 19.44
N TRP A 285 -14.66 37.21 19.04
CA TRP A 285 -14.11 38.29 19.83
C TRP A 285 -15.09 39.46 19.78
N SER A 286 -15.54 39.93 20.93
CA SER A 286 -16.62 40.92 21.04
C SER A 286 -16.26 42.01 22.03
N ARG A 287 -16.48 43.28 21.67
CA ARG A 287 -16.14 44.47 22.46
C ARG A 287 -17.37 45.36 22.65
N VAL A 288 -17.50 45.92 23.85
CA VAL A 288 -18.54 46.89 24.21
C VAL A 288 -17.96 47.96 25.14
N THR A 289 -18.38 49.22 24.98
CA THR A 289 -18.04 50.31 25.89
C THR A 289 -19.23 50.64 26.76
N VAL A 290 -19.08 50.48 28.08
CA VAL A 290 -20.12 50.75 29.07
C VAL A 290 -19.92 52.15 29.64
N THR A 291 -20.94 53.00 29.55
CA THR A 291 -20.90 54.36 30.11
C THR A 291 -21.46 54.38 31.53
N GLY A 292 -21.09 55.39 32.33
CA GLY A 292 -21.43 55.44 33.77
C GLY A 292 -22.92 55.60 34.11
N GLU A 293 -23.81 55.62 33.12
CA GLU A 293 -25.27 55.57 33.27
C GLU A 293 -25.77 54.12 33.43
N GLU A 294 -25.04 53.13 32.91
CA GLU A 294 -25.38 51.70 32.91
C GLU A 294 -24.86 50.97 34.18
N MET A 295 -24.99 51.57 35.36
CA MET A 295 -24.51 50.98 36.61
C MET A 295 -25.35 49.74 37.00
N GLY A 296 -24.73 48.56 36.95
CA GLY A 296 -25.37 47.30 37.31
C GLY A 296 -24.64 46.08 36.75
N LYS A 297 -25.40 45.05 36.41
CA LYS A 297 -24.94 43.78 35.84
C LYS A 297 -24.98 43.78 34.32
N VAL A 298 -23.80 43.80 33.68
CA VAL A 298 -23.67 43.60 32.24
C VAL A 298 -23.51 42.11 31.94
N THR A 299 -24.26 41.59 30.95
CA THR A 299 -24.25 40.17 30.59
C THR A 299 -23.92 39.96 29.13
N TYR A 300 -22.85 39.21 28.87
CA TYR A 300 -22.55 38.65 27.55
C TYR A 300 -23.39 37.39 27.34
N GLN A 301 -24.04 37.30 26.18
CA GLN A 301 -24.88 36.17 25.78
C GLN A 301 -24.41 35.68 24.41
N ILE A 302 -24.09 34.39 24.33
CA ILE A 302 -23.73 33.71 23.08
C ILE A 302 -24.65 32.50 22.87
N LEU A 303 -25.36 32.52 21.75
CA LEU A 303 -26.37 31.53 21.36
C LEU A 303 -25.81 30.63 20.26
N ASN A 304 -25.88 29.31 20.47
CA ASN A 304 -25.71 28.35 19.39
C ASN A 304 -27.06 28.13 18.68
N PRO A 305 -27.24 28.49 17.39
CA PRO A 305 -28.53 28.38 16.72
C PRO A 305 -28.89 26.94 16.28
N LEU A 306 -27.94 26.01 16.30
CA LEU A 306 -28.21 24.58 16.09
C LEU A 306 -28.76 23.95 17.37
N VAL A 307 -28.04 24.07 18.49
CA VAL A 307 -28.42 23.42 19.76
C VAL A 307 -29.46 24.23 20.55
N GLN A 308 -29.73 25.48 20.16
CA GLN A 308 -30.57 26.44 20.90
C GLN A 308 -30.11 26.66 22.36
N VAL A 309 -28.84 26.34 22.64
CA VAL A 309 -28.20 26.53 23.95
C VAL A 309 -27.51 27.89 23.99
N GLU A 310 -27.87 28.66 24.99
CA GLU A 310 -27.30 29.97 25.30
C GLU A 310 -26.29 29.85 26.45
N LYS A 311 -25.05 30.31 26.25
CA LYS A 311 -24.12 30.55 27.37
C LYS A 311 -24.16 32.02 27.73
N LYS A 312 -24.42 32.29 29.01
CA LYS A 312 -24.36 33.64 29.59
C LYS A 312 -23.17 33.72 30.53
N THR A 313 -22.45 34.83 30.50
CA THR A 313 -21.50 35.17 31.57
C THR A 313 -21.62 36.67 31.86
N SER A 314 -21.55 37.05 33.13
CA SER A 314 -21.92 38.39 33.59
C SER A 314 -20.82 39.02 34.43
N LEU A 315 -20.70 40.34 34.32
CA LEU A 315 -19.83 41.17 35.14
C LEU A 315 -20.68 42.21 35.86
N SER A 316 -20.55 42.30 37.18
CA SER A 316 -21.18 43.36 37.98
C SER A 316 -20.23 44.54 38.10
N LEU A 317 -20.67 45.72 37.68
CA LEU A 317 -19.88 46.96 37.73
C LEU A 317 -20.29 47.80 38.95
N SER A 318 -19.33 48.12 39.82
CA SER A 318 -19.55 49.03 40.96
C SER A 318 -19.30 50.48 40.57
N GLY A 319 -20.05 51.42 41.16
CA GLY A 319 -19.95 52.86 40.89
C GLY A 319 -18.57 53.48 41.21
N ASP A 320 -17.74 52.80 41.99
CA ASP A 320 -16.36 53.23 42.31
C ASP A 320 -15.38 53.02 41.13
N ALA A 321 -15.78 52.29 40.08
CA ALA A 321 -14.94 52.03 38.90
C ALA A 321 -14.82 53.25 37.96
N PHE A 322 -15.55 54.34 38.22
CA PHE A 322 -15.59 55.53 37.37
C PHE A 322 -15.03 56.76 38.11
N PRO A 323 -14.01 57.46 37.59
CA PRO A 323 -13.40 58.59 38.28
C PRO A 323 -14.35 59.80 38.34
N ARG A 324 -14.62 60.31 39.55
CA ARG A 324 -15.42 61.52 39.80
C ARG A 324 -14.56 62.66 40.35
N VAL A 325 -14.89 63.90 39.97
CA VAL A 325 -14.26 65.14 40.47
C VAL A 325 -15.37 66.10 40.94
N SER A 326 -15.21 66.73 42.10
CA SER A 326 -16.22 67.61 42.71
C SER A 326 -15.80 69.11 42.72
N PRO A 327 -16.75 70.06 42.59
CA PRO A 327 -16.46 71.51 42.61
C PRO A 327 -16.94 72.23 43.89
N GLY A 328 -16.26 73.31 44.29
CA GLY A 328 -16.74 74.23 45.34
C GLY A 328 -15.71 75.24 45.87
N LEU A 329 -15.84 76.50 45.47
CA LEU A 329 -15.16 77.71 46.01
C LEU A 329 -16.27 78.70 46.48
N PRO A 330 -16.01 79.83 47.18
CA PRO A 330 -14.74 80.48 47.55
C PRO A 330 -14.64 80.66 49.11
N ALA A 331 -13.89 81.58 49.77
CA ALA A 331 -13.08 82.70 49.30
C ALA A 331 -11.89 83.11 50.20
N PHE A 332 -10.73 83.40 49.60
CA PHE A 332 -9.64 84.23 50.16
C PHE A 332 -8.71 84.77 49.03
N TRP A 333 -9.34 85.28 47.95
CA TRP A 333 -8.82 85.22 46.57
C TRP A 333 -7.83 86.31 46.10
N THR A 334 -7.36 87.23 46.95
CA THR A 334 -6.51 88.35 46.49
C THR A 334 -5.04 88.25 46.89
N VAL A 335 -4.72 87.60 48.01
CA VAL A 335 -3.34 87.30 48.40
C VAL A 335 -2.94 85.89 47.93
N PHE A 336 -3.89 84.94 47.97
CA PHE A 336 -3.68 83.59 47.46
C PHE A 336 -3.45 83.56 45.95
N THR A 337 -3.99 84.49 45.15
CA THR A 337 -3.77 84.52 43.69
C THR A 337 -2.36 84.89 43.29
N LEU A 338 -1.69 85.83 43.97
CA LEU A 338 -0.29 86.17 43.67
C LEU A 338 0.68 85.05 44.10
N PHE A 339 0.40 84.39 45.23
CA PHE A 339 1.16 83.22 45.67
C PHE A 339 0.87 81.99 44.78
N LEU A 340 -0.39 81.77 44.37
CA LEU A 340 -0.77 80.76 43.40
C LEU A 340 -0.19 81.03 42.01
N LEU A 341 -0.07 82.27 41.55
CA LEU A 341 0.50 82.54 40.22
C LEU A 341 2.00 82.22 40.19
N THR A 342 2.73 82.48 41.28
CA THR A 342 4.14 82.07 41.38
C THR A 342 4.30 80.56 41.61
N LEU A 343 3.46 79.94 42.44
CA LEU A 343 3.39 78.49 42.59
C LEU A 343 2.93 77.77 41.31
N ALA A 344 1.98 78.32 40.56
CA ALA A 344 1.49 77.76 39.31
C ALA A 344 2.51 77.96 38.18
N ALA A 345 3.25 79.07 38.15
CA ALA A 345 4.38 79.23 37.23
C ALA A 345 5.50 78.21 37.56
N ALA A 346 5.87 78.07 38.85
CA ALA A 346 6.86 77.09 39.28
C ALA A 346 6.39 75.64 39.04
N ALA A 347 5.13 75.33 39.34
CA ALA A 347 4.52 74.03 39.09
C ALA A 347 4.37 73.76 37.59
N ALA A 348 4.00 74.75 36.76
CA ALA A 348 3.97 74.60 35.31
C ALA A 348 5.36 74.36 34.73
N VAL A 349 6.42 75.01 35.25
CA VAL A 349 7.80 74.73 34.86
C VAL A 349 8.25 73.35 35.31
N LEU A 350 7.88 72.91 36.53
CA LEU A 350 8.17 71.56 37.02
C LEU A 350 7.41 70.48 36.24
N VAL A 351 6.12 70.69 35.95
CA VAL A 351 5.28 69.81 35.13
C VAL A 351 5.77 69.79 33.69
N TYR A 352 6.16 70.92 33.10
CA TYR A 352 6.76 70.97 31.76
C TYR A 352 8.09 70.22 31.73
N ARG A 353 8.97 70.40 32.72
CA ARG A 353 10.21 69.62 32.84
C ARG A 353 9.94 68.13 33.06
N ALA A 354 8.95 67.77 33.87
CA ALA A 354 8.55 66.39 34.11
C ALA A 354 7.91 65.76 32.86
N MET A 355 7.11 66.49 32.08
CA MET A 355 6.59 66.04 30.78
C MET A 355 7.71 65.90 29.74
N LEU A 356 8.70 66.80 29.73
CA LEU A 356 9.85 66.69 28.84
C LEU A 356 10.74 65.48 29.20
N LEU A 357 10.94 65.21 30.49
CA LEU A 357 11.59 63.98 30.96
C LEU A 357 10.75 62.73 30.67
N CYS A 358 9.43 62.77 30.87
CA CYS A 358 8.55 61.65 30.61
C CYS A 358 8.48 61.33 29.12
N SER A 359 8.35 62.33 28.25
CA SER A 359 8.38 62.16 26.79
C SER A 359 9.69 61.56 26.31
N THR A 360 10.85 62.04 26.79
CA THR A 360 12.16 61.46 26.42
C THR A 360 12.39 60.05 27.00
N VAL A 361 11.80 59.70 28.15
CA VAL A 361 11.82 58.33 28.70
C VAL A 361 10.87 57.39 27.94
N LEU A 362 9.68 57.86 27.56
CA LEU A 362 8.71 57.12 26.75
C LEU A 362 9.24 56.88 25.34
N ASP A 363 9.90 57.86 24.73
CA ASP A 363 10.50 57.75 23.40
C ASP A 363 11.67 56.75 23.40
N LYS A 364 12.50 56.77 24.46
CA LYS A 364 13.51 55.73 24.72
C LYS A 364 12.88 54.34 24.88
N ARG A 365 11.82 54.19 25.69
CA ARG A 365 11.11 52.90 25.85
C ARG A 365 10.54 52.40 24.53
N LYS A 366 9.85 53.26 23.76
CA LYS A 366 9.33 52.89 22.43
C LYS A 366 10.43 52.46 21.47
N THR A 367 11.57 53.15 21.48
CA THR A 367 12.74 52.79 20.67
C THR A 367 13.32 51.44 21.11
N GLU A 368 13.39 51.17 22.41
CA GLU A 368 13.88 49.91 22.98
C GLU A 368 12.93 48.74 22.70
N GLU A 369 11.62 48.93 22.86
CA GLU A 369 10.57 47.96 22.48
C GLU A 369 10.58 47.66 20.97
N ALA A 370 10.72 48.67 20.11
CA ALA A 370 10.84 48.50 18.66
C ALA A 370 12.10 47.71 18.29
N ASN A 371 13.25 48.04 18.89
CA ASN A 371 14.51 47.30 18.70
C ASN A 371 14.40 45.84 19.16
N ILE A 372 13.72 45.58 20.28
CA ILE A 372 13.46 44.21 20.78
C ILE A 372 12.54 43.45 19.82
N SER A 373 11.46 44.07 19.35
CA SER A 373 10.53 43.46 18.38
C SER A 373 11.25 43.09 17.08
N GLN A 374 12.03 44.02 16.51
CA GLN A 374 12.78 43.79 15.28
C GLN A 374 13.89 42.73 15.44
N ALA A 375 14.54 42.67 16.62
CA ALA A 375 15.49 41.61 16.94
C ALA A 375 14.82 40.24 17.12
N LEU A 376 13.58 40.20 17.64
CA LEU A 376 12.79 38.98 17.80
C LEU A 376 12.30 38.45 16.45
N GLU A 377 11.77 39.32 15.58
CA GLU A 377 11.39 38.99 14.20
C GLU A 377 12.59 38.45 13.41
N SER A 378 13.76 39.10 13.51
CA SER A 378 14.99 38.64 12.85
C SER A 378 15.47 37.27 13.34
N ARG A 379 15.22 36.91 14.62
CA ARG A 379 15.49 35.56 15.14
C ARG A 379 14.49 34.56 14.58
N LEU A 380 13.20 34.87 14.67
CA LEU A 380 12.12 33.99 14.19
C LEU A 380 12.26 33.68 12.69
N GLU A 381 12.61 34.67 11.86
CA GLU A 381 12.83 34.47 10.42
C GLU A 381 14.06 33.58 10.13
N LYS A 382 15.13 33.68 10.93
CA LYS A 382 16.32 32.81 10.83
C LYS A 382 15.98 31.38 11.21
N ASP A 383 15.29 31.18 12.33
CA ASP A 383 14.88 29.86 12.81
C ASP A 383 13.93 29.18 11.80
N LEU A 384 13.00 29.95 11.20
CA LEU A 384 12.08 29.46 10.18
C LEU A 384 12.78 29.11 8.86
N LYS A 385 13.78 29.90 8.43
CA LYS A 385 14.65 29.56 7.29
C LYS A 385 15.48 28.30 7.56
N GLN A 386 16.04 28.16 8.76
CA GLN A 386 16.81 26.98 9.16
C GLN A 386 15.95 25.72 9.19
N LEU A 387 14.74 25.80 9.75
CA LEU A 387 13.78 24.68 9.78
C LEU A 387 13.34 24.29 8.36
N SER A 388 13.07 25.28 7.49
CA SER A 388 12.76 25.03 6.07
C SER A 388 13.89 24.28 5.35
N GLN A 389 15.15 24.67 5.58
CA GLN A 389 16.32 24.02 4.99
C GLN A 389 16.53 22.59 5.52
N GLN A 390 16.26 22.34 6.81
CA GLN A 390 16.27 20.99 7.38
C GLN A 390 15.19 20.10 6.74
N ILE A 391 13.96 20.61 6.58
CA ILE A 391 12.86 19.88 5.92
C ILE A 391 13.22 19.53 4.47
N GLN A 392 13.76 20.48 3.70
CA GLN A 392 14.20 20.22 2.32
C GLN A 392 15.30 19.15 2.25
N THR A 393 16.28 19.19 3.17
CA THR A 393 17.35 18.19 3.24
C THR A 393 16.80 16.79 3.55
N LEU A 394 15.82 16.69 4.46
CA LEU A 394 15.17 15.44 4.82
C LEU A 394 14.34 14.87 3.65
N ILE A 395 13.62 15.73 2.92
CA ILE A 395 12.85 15.33 1.72
C ILE A 395 13.81 14.78 0.65
N GLN A 396 14.92 15.47 0.38
CA GLN A 396 15.89 14.99 -0.61
C GLN A 396 16.54 13.66 -0.20
N ALA A 397 16.87 13.49 1.08
CA ALA A 397 17.39 12.22 1.60
C ALA A 397 16.37 11.07 1.42
N PHE A 398 15.09 11.32 1.69
CA PHE A 398 14.02 10.34 1.50
C PHE A 398 13.83 9.97 0.03
N GLN A 399 13.80 10.96 -0.89
CA GLN A 399 13.69 10.73 -2.33
C GLN A 399 14.88 9.90 -2.87
N ASN A 400 16.11 10.25 -2.49
CA ASN A 400 17.31 9.51 -2.90
C ASN A 400 17.27 8.05 -2.39
N MET A 401 16.79 7.83 -1.17
CA MET A 401 16.63 6.49 -0.58
C MET A 401 15.54 5.68 -1.30
N GLN A 402 14.42 6.31 -1.68
CA GLN A 402 13.37 5.68 -2.47
C GLN A 402 13.89 5.24 -3.84
N GLU A 403 14.58 6.12 -4.59
CA GLU A 403 15.17 5.76 -5.89
C GLU A 403 16.20 4.62 -5.77
N SER A 404 17.03 4.61 -4.73
CA SER A 404 17.97 3.51 -4.49
C SER A 404 17.22 2.19 -4.30
N THR A 405 16.19 2.20 -3.45
CA THR A 405 15.37 1.02 -3.16
C THR A 405 14.67 0.50 -4.42
N GLU A 406 14.15 1.38 -5.28
CA GLU A 406 13.54 0.98 -6.55
C GLU A 406 14.55 0.36 -7.55
N ARG A 407 15.79 0.89 -7.62
CA ARG A 407 16.87 0.30 -8.43
C ARG A 407 17.25 -1.10 -7.93
N ASP A 408 17.41 -1.25 -6.63
CA ASP A 408 17.78 -2.54 -6.01
C ASP A 408 16.66 -3.59 -6.21
N LEU A 409 15.40 -3.20 -6.04
CA LEU A 409 14.24 -4.06 -6.30
C LEU A 409 14.13 -4.46 -7.79
N LEU A 410 14.45 -3.56 -8.72
CA LEU A 410 14.48 -3.88 -10.15
C LEU A 410 15.59 -4.89 -10.45
N MET A 411 16.78 -4.70 -9.90
CA MET A 411 17.90 -5.63 -10.07
C MET A 411 17.57 -7.03 -9.51
N ILE A 412 17.01 -7.09 -8.29
CA ILE A 412 16.54 -8.35 -7.68
C ILE A 412 15.45 -9.01 -8.54
N ARG A 413 14.49 -8.25 -9.08
CA ARG A 413 13.48 -8.80 -10.01
C ARG A 413 14.14 -9.44 -11.23
N THR A 414 15.08 -8.74 -11.88
CA THR A 414 15.76 -9.28 -13.08
C THR A 414 16.62 -10.51 -12.76
N ASP A 415 17.27 -10.58 -11.60
CA ASP A 415 18.00 -11.78 -11.18
C ASP A 415 17.07 -12.96 -10.87
N LEU A 416 15.93 -12.72 -10.21
CA LEU A 416 14.91 -13.73 -9.98
C LEU A 416 14.25 -14.23 -11.27
N GLU A 417 13.98 -13.35 -12.23
CA GLU A 417 13.49 -13.71 -13.56
C GLU A 417 14.54 -14.54 -14.32
N ASN A 418 15.80 -14.10 -14.33
CA ASN A 418 16.89 -14.86 -14.95
C ASN A 418 17.08 -16.24 -14.29
N LYS A 419 17.03 -16.34 -12.96
CA LYS A 419 17.07 -17.63 -12.23
C LYS A 419 15.87 -18.51 -12.53
N ARG A 420 14.68 -17.95 -12.72
CA ARG A 420 13.47 -18.67 -13.11
C ARG A 420 13.54 -19.19 -14.54
N GLU A 421 14.11 -18.43 -15.47
CA GLU A 421 14.35 -18.93 -16.83
C GLU A 421 15.48 -19.96 -16.86
N LEU A 422 16.53 -19.82 -16.04
CA LEU A 422 17.57 -20.84 -15.89
C LEU A 422 17.00 -22.17 -15.37
N SER A 423 16.19 -22.14 -14.30
CA SER A 423 15.63 -23.37 -13.72
C SER A 423 14.62 -24.07 -14.64
N LYS A 424 13.87 -23.31 -15.45
CA LYS A 424 13.09 -23.87 -16.57
C LYS A 424 13.99 -24.58 -17.58
N VAL A 425 15.11 -23.97 -17.95
CA VAL A 425 16.05 -24.55 -18.94
C VAL A 425 16.76 -25.79 -18.39
N GLU A 426 17.15 -25.80 -17.11
CA GLU A 426 17.71 -26.97 -16.43
C GLU A 426 16.76 -28.18 -16.43
N SER A 427 15.43 -27.97 -16.44
CA SER A 427 14.46 -29.07 -16.56
C SER A 427 14.52 -29.83 -17.90
N TYR A 428 15.16 -29.26 -18.92
CA TYR A 428 15.40 -29.89 -20.23
C TYR A 428 16.79 -30.54 -20.36
N LYS A 429 17.52 -30.70 -19.25
CA LYS A 429 18.88 -31.27 -19.26
C LYS A 429 18.85 -32.72 -19.77
N GLY A 430 19.50 -32.95 -20.91
CA GLY A 430 19.64 -34.28 -21.50
C GLY A 430 20.99 -34.91 -21.19
N ASP A 431 21.01 -36.25 -21.11
CA ASP A 431 22.27 -37.00 -21.14
C ASP A 431 22.89 -36.95 -22.55
N VAL A 432 24.21 -36.77 -22.59
CA VAL A 432 25.01 -36.66 -23.83
C VAL A 432 26.24 -37.54 -23.70
N THR A 433 26.26 -38.66 -24.41
CA THR A 433 27.38 -39.61 -24.46
C THR A 433 28.02 -39.57 -25.83
N LEU A 434 29.31 -39.25 -25.92
CA LEU A 434 30.00 -39.13 -27.21
C LEU A 434 30.18 -40.51 -27.88
N ASP A 435 29.91 -40.57 -29.19
CA ASP A 435 30.07 -41.78 -30.00
C ASP A 435 31.48 -41.90 -30.58
N ALA A 436 32.25 -42.85 -30.05
CA ALA A 436 33.60 -43.19 -30.48
C ALA A 436 33.69 -43.67 -31.92
N ASP A 437 32.60 -44.18 -32.52
CA ASP A 437 32.59 -44.56 -33.93
C ASP A 437 32.45 -43.37 -34.86
N THR A 438 31.92 -42.24 -34.38
CA THR A 438 31.87 -40.99 -35.16
C THR A 438 33.14 -40.15 -35.05
N ALA A 439 33.81 -40.20 -33.89
CA ALA A 439 34.93 -39.32 -33.58
C ALA A 439 36.08 -39.39 -34.60
N HIS A 440 36.51 -38.21 -35.07
CA HIS A 440 37.70 -38.09 -35.91
C HIS A 440 38.93 -38.75 -35.25
N PRO A 441 39.82 -39.48 -35.97
CA PRO A 441 40.92 -40.27 -35.39
C PRO A 441 41.84 -39.55 -34.38
N ARG A 442 42.01 -38.24 -34.56
CA ARG A 442 42.81 -37.37 -33.66
C ARG A 442 42.13 -37.02 -32.33
N LEU A 443 40.81 -37.20 -32.24
CA LEU A 443 40.03 -37.02 -31.02
C LEU A 443 40.01 -38.32 -30.22
N GLU A 444 40.29 -38.20 -28.93
CA GLU A 444 40.21 -39.26 -27.92
C GLU A 444 39.04 -38.97 -26.99
N ILE A 445 38.14 -39.95 -26.84
CA ILE A 445 37.03 -39.88 -25.89
C ILE A 445 37.45 -40.59 -24.61
N SER A 446 37.08 -40.04 -23.45
CA SER A 446 37.24 -40.68 -22.15
C SER A 446 36.38 -41.96 -22.00
N ALA A 447 36.76 -42.83 -21.06
CA ALA A 447 36.03 -44.07 -20.80
C ALA A 447 34.56 -43.85 -20.34
N ASP A 448 34.28 -42.69 -19.72
CA ASP A 448 32.93 -42.25 -19.33
C ASP A 448 32.09 -41.70 -20.50
N GLY A 449 32.67 -41.53 -21.69
CA GLY A 449 31.99 -40.96 -22.87
C GLY A 449 31.72 -39.45 -22.80
N GLN A 450 32.09 -38.75 -21.73
CA GLN A 450 31.68 -37.36 -21.48
C GLN A 450 32.73 -36.31 -21.87
N LYS A 451 33.98 -36.70 -22.14
CA LYS A 451 35.09 -35.76 -22.41
C LYS A 451 35.77 -36.13 -23.72
N VAL A 452 36.19 -35.11 -24.46
CA VAL A 452 36.97 -35.25 -25.69
C VAL A 452 38.29 -34.49 -25.60
N LYS A 453 39.36 -35.14 -26.05
CA LYS A 453 40.73 -34.62 -26.07
C LYS A 453 41.29 -34.72 -27.47
N ASP A 454 41.61 -33.58 -28.07
CA ASP A 454 42.47 -33.53 -29.27
C ASP A 454 43.90 -33.92 -28.87
N THR A 455 44.37 -35.04 -29.42
CA THR A 455 45.64 -35.69 -29.05
C THR A 455 46.86 -35.15 -29.80
N GLY A 456 46.67 -34.24 -30.77
CA GLY A 456 47.76 -33.73 -31.60
C GLY A 456 48.14 -34.61 -32.80
N VAL A 457 47.77 -35.89 -32.81
CA VAL A 457 48.21 -36.88 -33.82
C VAL A 457 47.05 -37.70 -34.38
N ILE A 458 47.18 -38.21 -35.61
CA ILE A 458 46.21 -39.15 -36.19
C ILE A 458 46.48 -40.53 -35.58
N ARG A 459 45.53 -41.05 -34.79
CA ARG A 459 45.64 -42.36 -34.13
C ARG A 459 45.16 -43.47 -35.06
N GLN A 460 45.71 -44.67 -34.89
CA GLN A 460 45.24 -45.87 -35.58
C GLN A 460 43.94 -46.36 -34.90
N VAL A 461 42.81 -46.13 -35.56
CA VAL A 461 41.47 -46.52 -35.09
C VAL A 461 40.70 -47.21 -36.24
N PRO A 462 39.73 -48.10 -35.95
CA PRO A 462 38.95 -48.76 -36.99
C PRO A 462 38.25 -47.75 -37.91
N SER A 463 38.46 -47.91 -39.23
CA SER A 463 37.73 -47.14 -40.24
C SER A 463 36.30 -47.67 -40.36
N ASN A 464 35.34 -46.77 -40.40
CA ASN A 464 33.93 -47.05 -40.62
C ASN A 464 33.28 -45.86 -41.36
N GLU A 465 32.07 -46.02 -41.89
CA GLU A 465 31.36 -44.96 -42.61
C GLU A 465 30.89 -43.80 -41.71
N LYS A 466 30.59 -44.09 -40.44
CA LYS A 466 30.10 -43.13 -39.44
C LYS A 466 31.18 -42.13 -38.95
N ARG A 467 32.46 -42.42 -39.16
CA ARG A 467 33.63 -41.66 -38.66
C ARG A 467 33.93 -40.42 -39.49
N PHE A 468 34.16 -39.27 -38.86
CA PHE A 468 34.70 -38.08 -39.52
C PHE A 468 36.18 -38.26 -39.92
N ASP A 469 36.57 -37.84 -41.12
CA ASP A 469 37.94 -37.98 -41.64
C ASP A 469 38.69 -36.64 -41.86
N SER A 470 37.98 -35.53 -42.00
CA SER A 470 38.51 -34.22 -42.38
C SER A 470 38.43 -33.17 -41.28
N HIS A 471 37.33 -33.17 -40.52
CA HIS A 471 37.03 -32.21 -39.47
C HIS A 471 37.13 -32.87 -38.10
N LEU A 472 37.62 -32.12 -37.11
CA LEU A 472 37.75 -32.56 -35.72
C LEU A 472 36.38 -32.58 -35.00
N PHE A 473 35.46 -33.40 -35.49
CA PHE A 473 34.11 -33.55 -34.97
C PHE A 473 33.89 -34.94 -34.34
N VAL A 474 32.90 -34.98 -33.46
CA VAL A 474 32.33 -36.15 -32.79
C VAL A 474 30.85 -35.83 -32.52
N LEU A 475 29.98 -36.84 -32.63
CA LEU A 475 28.55 -36.72 -32.33
C LEU A 475 28.23 -37.44 -31.02
N ALA A 476 27.07 -37.15 -30.45
CA ALA A 476 26.48 -37.96 -29.39
C ALA A 476 25.95 -39.29 -29.96
N LYS A 477 25.76 -40.28 -29.08
CA LYS A 477 25.04 -41.53 -29.39
C LYS A 477 23.54 -41.29 -29.39
N GLU A 478 23.08 -40.40 -28.51
CA GLU A 478 21.71 -40.00 -28.33
C GLU A 478 21.27 -39.07 -29.47
N GLY A 479 20.14 -39.39 -30.10
CA GLY A 479 19.52 -38.58 -31.15
C GLY A 479 18.18 -38.01 -30.69
N TYR A 480 17.81 -36.84 -31.21
CA TYR A 480 16.57 -36.14 -30.85
C TYR A 480 15.65 -36.01 -32.07
N THR A 481 14.38 -36.38 -31.91
CA THR A 481 13.35 -36.26 -32.96
C THR A 481 12.45 -35.03 -32.78
N SER A 482 12.26 -34.58 -31.54
CA SER A 482 11.49 -33.38 -31.18
C SER A 482 11.84 -32.92 -29.75
N GLY A 483 11.23 -31.83 -29.30
CA GLY A 483 11.35 -31.33 -27.92
C GLY A 483 12.37 -30.21 -27.74
N LYS A 484 12.57 -29.80 -26.48
CA LYS A 484 13.62 -28.87 -26.05
C LYS A 484 14.66 -29.67 -25.28
N HIS A 485 15.93 -29.37 -25.50
CA HIS A 485 17.08 -30.08 -24.92
C HIS A 485 18.12 -29.08 -24.46
N TYR A 486 18.72 -29.33 -23.30
CA TYR A 486 19.75 -28.49 -22.69
C TYR A 486 21.01 -29.31 -22.39
N TRP A 487 22.17 -28.74 -22.67
CA TRP A 487 23.48 -29.35 -22.45
C TRP A 487 24.51 -28.28 -22.04
N GLU A 488 25.42 -28.65 -21.15
CA GLU A 488 26.51 -27.78 -20.69
C GLU A 488 27.84 -28.37 -21.14
N VAL A 489 28.69 -27.56 -21.79
CA VAL A 489 29.99 -28.01 -22.32
C VAL A 489 31.09 -27.08 -21.83
N SER A 490 32.03 -27.64 -21.08
CA SER A 490 33.25 -26.93 -20.68
C SER A 490 34.29 -26.97 -21.81
N VAL A 491 34.39 -25.87 -22.56
CA VAL A 491 35.36 -25.71 -23.67
C VAL A 491 36.78 -25.36 -23.22
N GLY A 492 36.99 -25.17 -21.91
CA GLY A 492 38.29 -24.85 -21.30
C GLY A 492 38.94 -23.59 -21.89
N ARG A 493 40.23 -23.69 -22.24
CA ARG A 493 41.02 -22.58 -22.82
C ARG A 493 41.09 -22.62 -24.37
N ARG A 494 40.21 -23.37 -25.05
CA ARG A 494 40.22 -23.48 -26.52
C ARG A 494 39.72 -22.18 -27.15
N ARG A 495 40.49 -21.60 -28.09
CA ARG A 495 40.16 -20.35 -28.78
C ARG A 495 39.14 -20.51 -29.90
N SER A 496 39.05 -21.70 -30.50
CA SER A 496 38.09 -22.00 -31.54
C SER A 496 37.37 -23.31 -31.22
N TRP A 497 36.04 -23.31 -31.32
CA TRP A 497 35.18 -24.46 -31.08
C TRP A 497 33.84 -24.27 -31.80
N ALA A 498 33.16 -25.37 -32.11
CA ALA A 498 31.80 -25.40 -32.63
C ALA A 498 30.97 -26.40 -31.81
N LEU A 499 29.70 -26.08 -31.56
CA LEU A 499 28.76 -26.90 -30.81
C LEU A 499 27.37 -26.76 -31.44
N GLY A 500 26.65 -27.88 -31.59
CA GLY A 500 25.36 -27.87 -32.28
C GLY A 500 24.80 -29.26 -32.52
N ILE A 501 23.70 -29.29 -33.26
CA ILE A 501 22.97 -30.49 -33.66
C ILE A 501 23.27 -30.79 -35.13
N ALA A 502 23.43 -32.08 -35.46
CA ALA A 502 23.52 -32.56 -36.84
C ALA A 502 22.37 -33.55 -37.12
N ARG A 503 21.89 -33.61 -38.38
CA ARG A 503 21.09 -34.75 -38.82
C ARG A 503 21.93 -36.03 -38.77
N GLU A 504 21.31 -37.19 -38.51
CA GLU A 504 22.05 -38.45 -38.56
C GLU A 504 22.65 -38.71 -39.96
N SER A 505 21.94 -38.30 -41.01
CA SER A 505 22.30 -38.48 -42.42
C SER A 505 23.34 -37.49 -42.98
N VAL A 506 23.99 -36.66 -42.16
CA VAL A 506 25.03 -35.75 -42.65
C VAL A 506 26.21 -36.50 -43.27
N THR A 507 26.79 -35.94 -44.33
CA THR A 507 28.06 -36.41 -44.89
C THR A 507 29.19 -36.25 -43.87
N ARG A 508 30.04 -37.28 -43.74
CA ARG A 508 31.12 -37.32 -42.74
C ARG A 508 32.52 -37.51 -43.36
N LYS A 509 32.59 -37.54 -44.68
CA LYS A 509 33.81 -37.81 -45.47
C LYS A 509 34.16 -36.61 -46.34
N GLY A 510 35.45 -36.29 -46.45
CA GLY A 510 35.94 -35.16 -47.24
C GLY A 510 35.56 -33.79 -46.67
N PRO A 511 35.80 -32.69 -47.41
CA PRO A 511 35.51 -31.33 -46.93
C PRO A 511 34.02 -31.13 -46.58
N LEU A 512 33.75 -30.54 -45.42
CA LEU A 512 32.41 -30.25 -44.92
C LEU A 512 32.19 -28.75 -44.80
N THR A 513 30.94 -28.30 -44.89
CA THR A 513 30.54 -26.92 -44.60
C THR A 513 29.40 -26.96 -43.60
N LEU A 514 29.58 -26.33 -42.44
CA LEU A 514 28.55 -26.22 -41.41
C LEU A 514 27.49 -25.22 -41.86
N CYS A 515 26.31 -25.72 -42.23
CA CYS A 515 25.10 -24.95 -42.46
C CYS A 515 23.84 -25.84 -42.38
N PRO A 516 22.64 -25.27 -42.14
CA PRO A 516 21.38 -26.02 -42.06
C PRO A 516 21.07 -26.89 -43.29
N GLN A 517 21.49 -26.43 -44.47
CA GLN A 517 21.31 -27.08 -45.76
C GLN A 517 22.05 -28.42 -45.82
N ASN A 518 23.26 -28.45 -45.25
CA ASN A 518 24.06 -29.65 -45.08
C ASN A 518 23.68 -30.44 -43.81
N GLY A 519 22.59 -30.07 -43.13
CA GLY A 519 22.06 -30.75 -41.96
C GLY A 519 22.75 -30.41 -40.63
N PHE A 520 23.43 -29.25 -40.52
CA PHE A 520 24.07 -28.79 -39.28
C PHE A 520 23.45 -27.50 -38.75
N TRP A 521 23.06 -27.48 -37.47
CA TRP A 521 22.66 -26.28 -36.73
C TRP A 521 23.65 -26.08 -35.59
N ALA A 522 24.67 -25.28 -35.83
CA ALA A 522 25.76 -25.08 -34.89
C ALA A 522 26.05 -23.59 -34.65
N ILE A 523 26.55 -23.32 -33.46
CA ILE A 523 27.21 -22.07 -33.09
C ILE A 523 28.68 -22.35 -32.80
N GLY A 524 29.52 -21.34 -32.86
CA GLY A 524 30.94 -21.49 -32.54
C GLY A 524 31.62 -20.19 -32.19
N LEU A 525 32.78 -20.32 -31.55
CA LEU A 525 33.71 -19.22 -31.30
C LEU A 525 34.85 -19.33 -32.32
N ALA A 526 35.20 -18.22 -32.95
CA ALA A 526 36.38 -18.09 -33.81
C ALA A 526 37.42 -17.16 -33.15
N ASP A 527 38.69 -17.56 -33.23
CA ASP A 527 39.88 -16.81 -32.79
C ASP A 527 39.83 -16.25 -31.35
N GLY A 528 39.01 -16.85 -30.49
CA GLY A 528 38.78 -16.43 -29.11
C GLY A 528 38.04 -15.10 -28.95
N ARG A 529 37.43 -14.55 -30.02
CA ARG A 529 36.84 -13.21 -30.03
C ARG A 529 35.40 -13.16 -30.52
N ASP A 530 35.08 -13.87 -31.60
CA ASP A 530 33.81 -13.69 -32.30
C ASP A 530 32.96 -14.96 -32.25
N CYS A 531 31.75 -14.83 -31.69
CA CYS A 531 30.73 -15.86 -31.72
C CYS A 531 29.96 -15.80 -33.05
N TRP A 532 29.71 -16.96 -33.66
CA TRP A 532 29.03 -17.10 -34.94
C TRP A 532 27.95 -18.17 -34.87
N ALA A 533 26.84 -17.96 -35.58
CA ALA A 533 25.94 -19.02 -36.00
C ALA A 533 26.31 -19.46 -37.42
N TYR A 534 26.49 -20.77 -37.60
CA TYR A 534 26.86 -21.38 -38.87
C TYR A 534 25.63 -21.55 -39.78
N THR A 535 25.15 -20.43 -40.33
CA THR A 535 24.13 -20.33 -41.40
C THR A 535 24.78 -20.28 -42.80
N ASP A 536 24.01 -20.31 -43.89
CA ASP A 536 24.53 -20.20 -45.29
C ASP A 536 25.60 -19.12 -45.46
N ARG A 537 25.36 -17.98 -44.81
CA ARG A 537 26.32 -16.91 -44.59
C ARG A 537 26.44 -16.76 -43.09
N TRP A 538 27.63 -16.98 -42.53
CA TRP A 538 27.83 -17.00 -41.08
C TRP A 538 27.33 -15.69 -40.44
N THR A 539 26.43 -15.82 -39.47
CA THR A 539 25.82 -14.68 -38.79
C THR A 539 26.56 -14.44 -37.48
N ARG A 540 27.14 -13.24 -37.31
CA ARG A 540 27.85 -12.85 -36.08
C ARG A 540 26.83 -12.69 -34.95
N LEU A 541 27.10 -13.32 -33.80
CA LEU A 541 26.24 -13.27 -32.62
C LEU A 541 26.74 -12.21 -31.65
N SER A 542 25.89 -11.22 -31.34
CA SER A 542 26.12 -10.20 -30.31
C SER A 542 25.84 -10.77 -28.91
N ALA A 543 26.65 -11.73 -28.48
CA ALA A 543 26.57 -12.31 -27.13
C ALA A 543 27.47 -11.54 -26.16
N TYR A 544 26.90 -11.05 -25.05
CA TYR A 544 27.70 -10.58 -23.91
C TYR A 544 28.36 -11.79 -23.25
N LEU A 545 29.67 -11.95 -23.45
CA LEU A 545 30.47 -13.00 -22.81
C LEU A 545 30.64 -12.68 -21.31
N VAL A 546 29.66 -13.06 -20.50
CA VAL A 546 29.77 -13.02 -19.04
C VAL A 546 30.81 -14.05 -18.59
N ARG A 547 32.00 -13.59 -18.23
CA ARG A 547 32.95 -14.43 -17.49
C ARG A 547 32.38 -14.70 -16.10
N LYS A 548 31.93 -15.93 -15.85
CA LYS A 548 31.88 -16.45 -14.48
C LYS A 548 33.34 -16.58 -14.00
N GLU A 549 33.78 -15.66 -13.15
CA GLU A 549 34.93 -15.93 -12.30
C GLU A 549 34.51 -17.00 -11.29
N THR A 550 35.07 -18.20 -11.43
CA THR A 550 34.96 -19.24 -10.40
C THR A 550 35.70 -18.75 -9.17
N GLN A 551 34.96 -18.33 -8.14
CA GLN A 551 35.51 -18.12 -6.81
C GLN A 551 36.20 -19.41 -6.35
N SER A 552 37.51 -19.34 -6.19
CA SER A 552 38.30 -20.37 -5.52
C SER A 552 37.91 -20.38 -4.04
N VAL A 553 37.48 -21.54 -3.55
CA VAL A 553 37.28 -21.78 -2.12
C VAL A 553 38.64 -21.85 -1.43
N GLU A 554 39.08 -20.74 -0.85
CA GLU A 554 40.12 -20.70 0.18
C GLU A 554 39.62 -19.83 1.35
N GLU A 555 39.02 -20.48 2.34
CA GLU A 555 38.77 -19.85 3.64
C GLU A 555 39.20 -20.79 4.78
N THR A 556 40.50 -20.76 5.07
CA THR A 556 41.07 -21.28 6.32
C THR A 556 41.87 -20.21 7.02
N ALA A 557 41.25 -19.50 7.97
CA ALA A 557 41.82 -19.19 9.28
C ALA A 557 40.82 -18.42 10.15
N ALA A 558 40.67 -18.82 11.41
CA ALA A 558 39.81 -18.15 12.37
C ALA A 558 40.42 -16.84 12.89
N ALA A 559 39.59 -15.81 13.08
CA ALA A 559 39.97 -14.60 13.82
C ALA A 559 38.78 -14.01 14.62
N SER A 560 38.60 -14.53 15.84
CA SER A 560 38.25 -13.77 17.06
C SER A 560 37.22 -12.61 16.96
N LEU A 561 35.97 -12.88 17.34
CA LEU A 561 35.11 -11.87 17.95
C LEU A 561 35.59 -11.57 19.38
N ARG A 562 35.87 -10.29 19.68
CA ARG A 562 35.83 -9.73 21.06
C ARG A 562 34.98 -8.47 21.07
N PRO A 563 34.10 -8.26 22.06
CA PRO A 563 33.40 -6.99 22.26
C PRO A 563 34.32 -5.93 22.90
N PRO A 564 33.99 -4.64 22.80
CA PRO A 564 34.80 -3.56 23.38
C PRO A 564 34.71 -3.57 24.92
N SER A 565 35.87 -3.60 25.58
CA SER A 565 36.00 -3.45 27.02
C SER A 565 35.97 -1.98 27.43
N TRP A 566 35.06 -1.62 28.34
CA TRP A 566 35.12 -0.37 29.10
C TRP A 566 36.15 -0.49 30.23
N THR A 567 37.04 0.48 30.35
CA THR A 567 37.73 0.81 31.61
C THR A 567 38.13 2.29 31.63
N SER A 568 37.63 3.03 32.62
CA SER A 568 38.20 4.30 33.09
C SER A 568 38.99 4.06 34.39
N TRP A 569 39.71 5.08 34.87
CA TRP A 569 40.59 5.09 36.06
C TRP A 569 41.90 4.28 35.85
N ASN A 570 43.10 4.83 36.02
CA ASN A 570 43.55 6.16 36.48
C ASN A 570 44.61 6.74 35.53
#